data_AF-A0A957A7W4-F1
#
_entry.id   AF-A0A957A7W4-F1
#
_cell.length_a   1.000
_cell.length_b   1.000
_cell.length_c   1.000
_cell.angle_alpha   90.00
_cell.angle_beta   90.00
_cell.angle_gamma   90.00
#
_symmetry.space_group_name_H-M   'P 1'
#
loop_
_entity.id
_entity.type
_entity.pdbx_description
1 polymer ?
#
loop_
_entity_poly.entity_id
_entity_poly.type
_entity_poly.pdbx_seq_one_letter_code
_entity_poly.pdbx_strand_id
1 'polypeptide(L)'
;EELLGQSDVVASGLPLTPTTDRMFNDALFAQFKPGAIFVNVTRGEICDPDALVRAVESGRLGGAGLDVAHEEPLPADHPLWTTKNVVMTPHTAGASQLRLGRNLDRFCRNIEHFRAGEPLEGLIDKEAGF
;
A
#
# COMPACT_ATOMS: atom_id res chain seq x y z
N GLU A 1 -12.20 8.46 11.74
CA GLU A 1 -11.78 9.85 12.02
C GLU A 1 -10.97 9.95 13.30
N GLU A 2 -11.41 9.35 14.41
CA GLU A 2 -10.66 9.37 15.68
C GLU A 2 -9.24 8.74 15.58
N LEU A 3 -9.09 7.65 14.82
CA LEU A 3 -7.80 6.98 14.63
C LEU A 3 -6.76 7.89 13.92
N LEU A 4 -7.14 8.54 12.82
CA LEU A 4 -6.20 9.33 12.00
C LEU A 4 -5.73 10.59 12.72
N GLY A 5 -6.64 11.26 13.44
CA GLY A 5 -6.33 12.47 14.22
C GLY A 5 -5.45 12.21 15.45
N GLN A 6 -5.35 10.96 15.90
CA GLN A 6 -4.56 10.56 17.08
C GLN A 6 -3.26 9.83 16.74
N SER A 7 -3.11 9.37 15.49
CA SER A 7 -1.96 8.55 15.07
C SER A 7 -0.78 9.41 14.60
N ASP A 8 0.41 9.15 15.15
CA ASP A 8 1.66 9.73 14.65
C ASP A 8 2.14 9.07 13.35
N VAL A 9 1.79 7.80 13.16
CA VAL A 9 2.11 7.01 11.97
C VAL A 9 0.88 6.21 11.55
N VAL A 10 0.53 6.27 10.27
CA VAL A 10 -0.54 5.47 9.67
C VAL A 10 0.07 4.64 8.54
N ALA A 11 0.03 3.32 8.69
CA ALA A 11 0.45 2.39 7.65
C ALA A 11 -0.77 1.76 6.99
N SER A 12 -0.88 1.87 5.67
CA SER A 12 -1.93 1.22 4.90
C SER A 12 -1.67 -0.28 4.81
N GLY A 13 -2.68 -1.06 5.22
CA GLY A 13 -2.79 -2.50 4.95
C GLY A 13 -3.97 -2.82 4.03
N LEU A 14 -4.52 -1.83 3.34
CA LEU A 14 -5.73 -1.97 2.54
C LEU A 14 -5.42 -2.63 1.18
N PRO A 15 -6.29 -3.56 0.71
CA PRO A 15 -6.26 -3.99 -0.68
C PRO A 15 -6.78 -2.88 -1.60
N LEU A 16 -6.47 -3.00 -2.89
CA LEU A 16 -7.12 -2.16 -3.91
C LEU A 16 -8.46 -2.78 -4.30
N THR A 17 -9.53 -2.02 -4.10
CA THR A 17 -10.92 -2.33 -4.48
C THR A 17 -11.57 -1.05 -5.03
N PRO A 18 -12.76 -1.13 -5.63
CA PRO A 18 -13.50 0.07 -6.01
C PRO A 18 -13.80 1.03 -4.85
N THR A 19 -13.79 0.56 -3.60
CA THR A 19 -14.05 1.39 -2.43
C THR A 19 -12.78 1.98 -1.80
N THR A 20 -11.60 1.42 -2.11
CA THR A 20 -10.31 1.91 -1.61
C THR A 20 -9.50 2.69 -2.65
N ASP A 21 -9.88 2.63 -3.93
CA ASP A 21 -9.32 3.45 -5.00
C ASP A 21 -9.37 4.94 -4.63
N ARG A 22 -8.20 5.59 -4.59
CA ARG A 22 -7.99 6.97 -4.15
C ARG A 22 -8.67 7.34 -2.83
N MET A 23 -8.82 6.38 -1.92
CA MET A 23 -9.35 6.61 -0.57
C MET A 23 -8.49 7.62 0.19
N PHE A 24 -7.17 7.55 0.05
CA PHE A 24 -6.25 8.55 0.59
C PHE A 24 -6.18 9.75 -0.36
N ASN A 25 -7.11 10.68 -0.17
CA ASN A 25 -7.21 11.96 -0.88
C ASN A 25 -7.05 13.15 0.09
N ASP A 26 -7.18 14.39 -0.41
CA ASP A 26 -7.00 15.60 0.41
C ASP A 26 -7.91 15.62 1.64
N ALA A 27 -9.17 15.18 1.49
CA ALA A 27 -10.13 15.18 2.58
C ALA A 27 -9.73 14.21 3.69
N LEU A 28 -9.24 13.02 3.33
CA LEU A 28 -8.78 12.04 4.31
C LEU A 28 -7.46 12.49 4.97
N PHE A 29 -6.51 13.01 4.19
CA PHE A 29 -5.25 13.53 4.74
C PHE A 29 -5.47 14.73 5.66
N ALA A 30 -6.50 15.56 5.42
CA ALA A 30 -6.84 16.65 6.34
C ALA A 30 -7.25 16.17 7.74
N GLN A 31 -7.71 14.91 7.86
CA GLN A 31 -8.05 14.29 9.14
C GLN A 31 -6.84 13.73 9.90
N PHE A 32 -5.67 13.62 9.25
CA PHE A 32 -4.46 13.16 9.93
C PHE A 32 -4.02 14.18 10.98
N LYS A 33 -3.47 13.66 12.07
CA LYS A 33 -2.68 14.45 13.02
C LYS A 33 -1.63 15.27 12.24
N PRO A 34 -1.56 16.60 12.43
CA PRO A 34 -0.55 17.41 11.75
C PRO A 34 0.87 16.89 12.00
N GLY A 35 1.64 16.72 10.94
CA GLY A 35 3.00 16.17 11.01
C GLY A 35 3.08 14.64 11.07
N ALA A 36 1.97 13.92 10.98
CA ALA A 36 1.98 12.45 10.95
C ALA A 36 2.69 11.89 9.70
N ILE A 37 3.16 10.65 9.82
CA ILE A 37 3.80 9.91 8.72
C ILE A 37 2.79 8.94 8.10
N PHE A 38 2.69 8.96 6.78
CA PHE A 38 1.91 7.99 6.02
C PHE A 38 2.85 6.92 5.42
N VAL A 39 2.49 5.64 5.52
CA VAL A 39 3.23 4.54 4.90
C VAL A 39 2.30 3.73 4.00
N ASN A 40 2.69 3.52 2.75
CA ASN A 40 1.97 2.65 1.84
C ASN A 40 2.90 1.67 1.14
N VAL A 41 2.68 0.38 1.40
CA VAL A 41 3.40 -0.75 0.80
C VAL A 41 2.43 -1.79 0.21
N THR A 42 1.18 -1.39 -0.06
CA THR A 42 0.16 -2.29 -0.61
C THR A 42 -0.06 -2.07 -2.10
N ARG A 43 -0.79 -1.01 -2.48
CA ARG A 43 -1.10 -0.64 -3.86
C ARG A 43 -1.06 0.88 -3.98
N GLY A 44 -0.51 1.40 -5.06
CA GLY A 44 -0.35 2.84 -5.21
C GLY A 44 -1.67 3.55 -5.47
N GLU A 45 -2.60 2.90 -6.17
CA GLU A 45 -3.89 3.47 -6.60
C GLU A 45 -4.82 3.80 -5.44
N ILE A 46 -4.62 3.20 -4.25
CA ILE A 46 -5.42 3.56 -3.06
C ILE A 46 -5.17 5.00 -2.60
N CYS A 47 -4.09 5.61 -3.09
CA CYS A 47 -3.69 6.97 -2.78
C CYS A 47 -3.78 7.84 -4.02
N ASP A 48 -4.37 9.02 -3.87
CA ASP A 48 -4.25 10.07 -4.86
C ASP A 48 -2.82 10.63 -4.81
N PRO A 49 -2.04 10.55 -5.89
CA PRO A 49 -0.63 10.95 -5.89
C PRO A 49 -0.45 12.45 -5.68
N ASP A 50 -1.35 13.27 -6.24
CA ASP A 50 -1.26 14.72 -6.13
C ASP A 50 -1.67 15.20 -4.73
N ALA A 51 -2.69 14.56 -4.14
CA ALA A 51 -3.10 14.82 -2.76
C ALA A 51 -1.97 14.49 -1.77
N LEU A 52 -1.25 13.39 -2.00
CA LEU A 52 -0.11 13.02 -1.18
C LEU A 52 1.01 14.07 -1.26
N VAL A 53 1.36 14.51 -2.47
CA VAL A 53 2.35 15.58 -2.68
C VAL A 53 1.92 16.84 -1.93
N ARG A 54 0.69 17.32 -2.12
CA ARG A 54 0.16 18.50 -1.42
C ARG A 54 0.18 18.33 0.11
N ALA A 55 -0.21 17.17 0.61
CA ALA A 55 -0.27 16.91 2.04
C ALA A 55 1.12 16.95 2.68
N VAL A 56 2.15 16.42 2.00
CA VAL A 56 3.53 16.49 2.48
C VAL A 56 4.11 17.90 2.34
N GLU A 57 3.93 18.57 1.20
CA GLU A 57 4.47 19.91 0.94
C GLU A 57 3.88 20.98 1.87
N SER A 58 2.59 20.87 2.19
CA SER A 58 1.93 21.76 3.15
C SER A 58 2.30 21.48 4.62
N GLY A 59 3.02 20.38 4.90
CA GLY A 59 3.33 19.93 6.25
C GLY A 59 2.14 19.32 6.99
N ARG A 60 1.00 19.07 6.32
CA ARG A 60 -0.09 18.28 6.89
C ARG A 60 0.42 16.90 7.29
N LEU A 61 1.17 16.26 6.39
CA LEU A 61 1.99 15.09 6.68
C LEU A 61 3.42 15.54 6.94
N GLY A 62 4.06 14.96 7.95
CA GLY A 62 5.49 15.14 8.22
C GLY A 62 6.36 14.41 7.20
N GLY A 63 5.81 13.39 6.54
CA GLY A 63 6.45 12.65 5.46
C GLY A 63 5.63 11.45 4.99
N ALA A 64 6.15 10.79 3.96
CA ALA A 64 5.57 9.56 3.42
C ALA A 64 6.64 8.51 3.09
N GLY A 65 6.36 7.25 3.40
CA GLY A 65 7.16 6.09 3.00
C GLY A 65 6.40 5.20 2.02
N LEU A 66 6.93 5.01 0.83
CA LEU A 66 6.23 4.38 -0.29
C LEU A 66 7.11 3.30 -0.93
N ASP A 67 6.50 2.16 -1.23
CA ASP A 67 7.06 1.13 -2.12
C ASP A 67 6.22 0.95 -3.39
N VAL A 68 5.10 1.66 -3.49
CA VAL A 68 4.12 1.53 -4.55
C VAL A 68 3.77 2.89 -5.11
N ALA A 69 3.42 2.95 -6.39
CA ALA A 69 3.00 4.17 -7.06
C ALA A 69 1.70 3.94 -7.83
N HIS A 70 0.89 5.00 -8.00
CA HIS A 70 -0.37 4.90 -8.73
C HIS A 70 -0.15 4.43 -10.19
N GLU A 71 0.99 4.80 -10.78
CA GLU A 71 1.46 4.28 -12.05
C GLU A 71 2.83 3.63 -11.83
N GLU A 72 3.02 2.41 -12.33
CA GLU A 72 4.26 1.66 -12.21
C GLU A 72 4.77 1.21 -13.60
N PRO A 73 6.00 1.62 -14.01
CA PRO A 73 6.95 2.45 -13.27
C PRO A 73 6.50 3.92 -13.17
N LEU A 74 6.80 4.56 -12.03
CA LEU A 74 6.45 5.97 -11.83
C LEU A 74 7.22 6.85 -12.84
N PRO A 75 6.56 7.78 -13.55
CA PRO A 75 7.23 8.68 -14.49
C PRO A 75 8.42 9.39 -13.86
N ALA A 76 9.52 9.52 -14.62
CA ALA A 76 10.80 10.03 -14.09
C ALA A 76 10.73 11.51 -13.64
N ASP A 77 9.78 12.26 -14.18
CA ASP A 77 9.49 13.66 -13.85
C ASP A 77 8.41 13.83 -12.77
N HIS A 78 7.91 12.73 -12.20
CA HIS A 78 6.84 12.79 -11.21
C HIS A 78 7.31 13.47 -9.90
N PRO A 79 6.52 14.40 -9.31
CA PRO A 79 6.93 15.19 -8.15
C PRO A 79 7.38 14.37 -6.93
N LEU A 80 6.75 13.20 -6.68
CA LEU A 80 7.09 12.29 -5.57
C LEU A 80 8.59 11.90 -5.51
N TRP A 81 9.32 11.95 -6.62
CA TRP A 81 10.78 11.73 -6.60
C TRP A 81 11.56 12.83 -5.88
N THR A 82 11.02 14.04 -5.88
CA THR A 82 11.68 15.26 -5.41
C THR A 82 11.01 15.91 -4.19
N THR A 83 9.76 15.53 -3.89
CA THR A 83 9.03 16.05 -2.73
C THR A 83 9.81 15.74 -1.45
N LYS A 84 10.20 16.79 -0.73
CA LYS A 84 10.93 16.67 0.53
C LYS A 84 10.13 15.84 1.54
N ASN A 85 10.80 14.98 2.29
CA ASN A 85 10.22 14.04 3.27
C ASN A 85 9.37 12.90 2.67
N VAL A 86 9.45 12.68 1.36
CA VAL A 86 8.99 11.43 0.74
C VAL A 86 10.18 10.49 0.57
N VAL A 87 10.01 9.23 0.98
CA VAL A 87 10.92 8.13 0.70
C VAL A 87 10.17 7.15 -0.20
N MET A 88 10.67 6.95 -1.41
CA MET A 88 10.12 6.02 -2.39
C MET A 88 11.15 4.93 -2.71
N THR A 89 10.72 3.67 -2.69
CA THR A 89 11.49 2.52 -3.18
C THR A 89 10.78 1.87 -4.37
N PRO A 90 11.51 1.12 -5.24
CA PRO A 90 10.86 0.31 -6.26
C PRO A 90 10.06 -0.82 -5.63
N HIS A 91 8.87 -1.13 -6.15
CA HIS A 91 7.90 -2.12 -5.64
C HIS A 91 8.48 -3.52 -5.39
N THR A 92 9.13 -3.66 -4.24
CA THR A 92 9.94 -4.81 -3.87
C THR A 92 9.92 -5.12 -2.37
N ALA A 93 9.18 -4.39 -1.55
CA ALA A 93 9.01 -4.67 -0.11
C ALA A 93 8.44 -6.07 0.15
N GLY A 94 7.65 -6.60 -0.79
CA GLY A 94 7.16 -7.99 -0.75
C GLY A 94 8.23 -9.05 -1.08
N ALA A 95 9.41 -8.67 -1.59
CA ALA A 95 10.48 -9.57 -2.01
C ALA A 95 11.33 -10.05 -0.83
N SER A 96 10.79 -10.93 0.00
CA SER A 96 11.55 -11.61 1.04
C SER A 96 12.41 -12.75 0.48
N GLN A 97 13.63 -12.93 1.02
CA GLN A 97 14.48 -14.11 0.75
C GLN A 97 13.77 -15.44 1.08
N LEU A 98 12.79 -15.40 2.00
CA LEU A 98 12.01 -16.55 2.42
C LEU A 98 10.76 -16.77 1.55
N ARG A 99 10.42 -15.83 0.65
CA ARG A 99 9.18 -15.87 -0.14
C ARG A 99 9.11 -17.10 -1.03
N LEU A 100 10.20 -17.42 -1.73
CA LEU A 100 10.23 -18.53 -2.67
C LEU A 100 9.91 -19.86 -1.98
N GLY A 101 10.59 -20.16 -0.87
CA GLY A 101 10.34 -21.38 -0.10
C GLY A 101 8.89 -21.47 0.38
N ARG A 102 8.38 -20.43 1.04
CA ARG A 102 7.00 -20.38 1.54
C ARG A 102 5.96 -20.58 0.44
N ASN A 103 6.18 -19.98 -0.74
CA ASN A 103 5.28 -20.11 -1.88
C ASN A 103 5.30 -21.52 -2.46
N LEU A 104 6.49 -22.11 -2.63
CA LEU A 104 6.63 -23.47 -3.14
C LEU A 104 6.01 -24.49 -2.17
N ASP A 105 6.27 -24.34 -0.87
CA ASP A 105 5.71 -25.23 0.15
C ASP A 105 4.17 -25.22 0.10
N ARG A 106 3.57 -24.03 0.03
CA ARG A 106 2.11 -23.88 -0.08
C ARG A 106 1.58 -24.41 -1.42
N PHE A 107 2.31 -24.20 -2.51
CA PHE A 107 1.94 -24.72 -3.83
C PHE A 107 1.93 -26.26 -3.84
N CYS A 108 2.96 -26.91 -3.29
CA CYS A 108 3.03 -28.35 -3.18
C CYS A 108 1.86 -28.93 -2.36
N ARG A 109 1.55 -28.35 -1.19
CA ARG A 109 0.39 -28.77 -0.38
C ARG A 109 -0.94 -28.57 -1.14
N ASN A 110 -1.08 -27.46 -1.86
CA ASN A 110 -2.28 -27.21 -2.67
C ASN A 110 -2.45 -28.19 -3.85
N ILE A 111 -1.37 -28.72 -4.42
CA ILE A 111 -1.47 -29.81 -5.43
C ILE A 111 -2.05 -31.08 -4.79
N GLU A 112 -1.62 -31.40 -3.58
CA GLU A 112 -2.12 -32.58 -2.84
C GLU A 112 -3.61 -32.40 -2.52
N HIS A 113 -3.99 -31.25 -1.95
CA HIS A 113 -5.40 -30.93 -1.67
C HIS A 113 -6.25 -30.98 -2.95
N PHE A 114 -5.77 -30.38 -4.05
CA PHE A 114 -6.49 -30.38 -5.33
C PHE A 114 -6.75 -31.81 -5.84
N ARG A 115 -5.76 -32.71 -5.73
CA ARG A 115 -5.91 -34.12 -6.15
C ARG A 115 -6.87 -34.90 -5.26
N ALA A 116 -6.92 -34.57 -3.97
CA ALA A 116 -7.80 -35.20 -2.99
C ALA A 116 -9.23 -34.60 -2.99
N GLY A 117 -9.47 -33.51 -3.70
CA GLY A 117 -10.74 -32.78 -3.66
C GLY A 117 -10.93 -31.98 -2.36
N GLU A 118 -9.85 -31.65 -1.67
CA GLU A 118 -9.84 -30.91 -0.41
C GLU A 118 -9.74 -29.38 -0.64
N PRO A 119 -10.15 -28.56 0.35
CA PRO A 119 -10.03 -27.11 0.26
C PRO A 119 -8.57 -26.64 0.11
N LEU A 120 -8.33 -25.72 -0.81
CA LEU A 120 -7.00 -25.11 -0.99
C LEU A 120 -6.66 -24.16 0.18
N GLU A 121 -5.38 -24.09 0.55
CA GLU A 121 -4.88 -23.11 1.50
C GLU A 121 -4.90 -21.71 0.90
N GLY A 122 -5.35 -20.74 1.70
CA GLY A 122 -5.37 -19.29 1.45
C GLY A 122 -6.10 -18.88 0.17
N LEU A 123 -7.30 -19.43 -0.01
CA LEU A 123 -8.25 -18.99 -1.03
C LEU A 123 -8.37 -17.47 -1.02
N ILE A 124 -8.30 -16.90 -2.22
CA ILE A 124 -8.40 -15.46 -2.44
C ILE A 124 -9.81 -15.16 -2.94
N ASP A 125 -10.49 -14.27 -2.23
CA ASP A 125 -11.71 -13.65 -2.70
C ASP A 125 -11.34 -12.43 -3.57
N LYS A 126 -11.58 -12.55 -4.87
CA LYS A 126 -11.28 -11.51 -5.85
C LYS A 126 -12.23 -10.32 -5.78
N GLU A 127 -13.41 -10.48 -5.18
CA GLU A 127 -14.36 -9.38 -4.97
C GLU A 127 -14.01 -8.60 -3.71
N ALA A 128 -13.51 -9.27 -2.67
CA ALA A 128 -13.07 -8.62 -1.43
C ALA A 128 -11.75 -7.82 -1.56
N GLY A 129 -11.02 -8.01 -2.66
CA GLY A 129 -9.75 -7.32 -2.95
C GLY A 129 -8.55 -8.02 -2.33
N PHE A 130 -7.73 -8.64 -3.17
CA PHE A 130 -6.43 -9.24 -2.84
C PHE A 130 -5.57 -9.30 -4.11
#